data_AF-A0AAV9UTI9-F1
#
_entry.id   AF-A0AAV9UTI9-F1
#
_cell.length_a   1.000
_cell.length_b   1.000
_cell.length_c   1.000
_cell.angle_alpha   90.00
_cell.angle_beta   90.00
_cell.angle_gamma   90.00
#
_symmetry.space_group_name_H-M   'P 1'
#
loop_
_entity.id
_entity.type
_entity.pdbx_description
1 polymer ?
#
loop_
_entity_poly.entity_id
_entity_poly.type
_entity_poly.pdbx_seq_one_letter_code
_entity_poly.pdbx_strand_id
1 'polypeptide(L)'
;MGSDAAVAAALLDWIKLFPIDADTAALADLSDGTIICKLLLDIDRHAFHEDLSKIAASDQWVVRFQNLKKIHKAVVHYYTSTLGLRAPTSSKYAPDLLAIAREGSHRELVKLVKLVVIVAVQSERREQYITKIQKLSSTSQTELMLVINQMMSSDAQDDAGDNSMERHVSYTSETEFRMEEEISRLVTERESLENEHKQLMDRFTKSQATNDDLRAEIQLLQDRLTERAVTSTGQSKADMVLQIQLDQLQADVHKMEDTIGERDTTISTNETTIKNLNRKIEDLTRTSDLVEKLKDELDTSKHTIEKLRKEQNVMQHYKKKLESMPELEKRLKYLEEENTTMQRENVQMEEAIRSNTGDKKLIGTYKKQIDRYETEHAELLKEKQRLELENTNMREMVVGAESQRVKDTELIQGLEVRIRELENGLMGQVADSIQGDLDSEMNFKGVTKTDLKLQINKLERENQALKDGGLKTADSVVLQNLLEDKEKARQRLEQDVLTTNGDKLALEAELTAIKSGAPIDEG
;
A
#
# COMPACT_ATOMS: atom_id res chain seq x y z
N MET A 1 -23.89 -25.61 -18.32
CA MET A 1 -22.55 -26.23 -18.40
C MET A 1 -21.84 -25.92 -19.73
N GLY A 2 -22.34 -26.35 -20.90
CA GLY A 2 -21.68 -25.99 -22.18
C GLY A 2 -21.58 -24.48 -22.45
N SER A 3 -22.71 -23.77 -22.37
CA SER A 3 -22.76 -22.31 -22.61
C SER A 3 -21.94 -21.50 -21.60
N ASP A 4 -22.01 -21.81 -20.30
CA ASP A 4 -21.26 -21.06 -19.28
C ASP A 4 -19.74 -21.08 -19.52
N ALA A 5 -19.21 -22.20 -20.03
CA ALA A 5 -17.79 -22.33 -20.38
C ALA A 5 -17.43 -21.57 -21.67
N ALA A 6 -18.30 -21.57 -22.68
CA ALA A 6 -18.12 -20.78 -23.90
C ALA A 6 -18.16 -19.27 -23.60
N VAL A 7 -19.11 -18.83 -22.76
CA VAL A 7 -19.21 -17.45 -22.28
C VAL A 7 -17.99 -17.06 -21.43
N ALA A 8 -17.51 -17.94 -20.55
CA ALA A 8 -16.29 -17.67 -19.77
C ALA A 8 -15.06 -17.47 -20.67
N ALA A 9 -14.89 -18.28 -21.72
CA ALA A 9 -13.83 -18.11 -22.71
C ALA A 9 -13.99 -16.80 -23.50
N ALA A 10 -15.19 -16.49 -23.99
CA ALA A 10 -15.46 -15.26 -24.74
C ALA A 10 -15.20 -13.98 -23.92
N LEU A 11 -15.50 -14.00 -22.62
CA LEU A 11 -15.17 -12.92 -21.70
C LEU A 11 -13.66 -12.80 -21.46
N LEU A 12 -12.95 -13.92 -21.29
CA LEU A 12 -11.49 -13.94 -21.16
C LEU A 12 -10.77 -13.41 -22.41
N ASP A 13 -11.23 -13.79 -23.60
CA ASP A 13 -10.72 -13.28 -24.88
C ASP A 13 -10.90 -11.76 -24.98
N TRP A 14 -12.05 -11.24 -24.54
CA TRP A 14 -12.32 -9.81 -24.51
C TRP A 14 -11.41 -9.06 -23.53
N ILE A 15 -11.18 -9.60 -22.32
CA ILE A 15 -10.24 -9.04 -21.33
C ILE A 15 -8.81 -8.97 -21.89
N LYS A 16 -8.40 -9.93 -22.72
CA LYS A 16 -7.08 -9.96 -23.38
C LYS A 16 -6.88 -8.89 -24.47
N LEU A 17 -7.93 -8.15 -24.86
CA LEU A 17 -7.82 -7.01 -25.77
C LEU A 17 -7.50 -5.68 -25.07
N PHE A 18 -7.23 -5.70 -23.76
CA PHE A 18 -6.90 -4.52 -22.97
C PHE A 18 -5.40 -4.42 -22.68
N PRO A 19 -4.81 -3.21 -22.73
CA PRO A 19 -3.42 -2.97 -22.34
C PRO A 19 -3.30 -2.98 -20.81
N ILE A 20 -3.44 -4.16 -20.21
CA ILE A 20 -3.33 -4.41 -18.78
C ILE A 20 -2.09 -5.28 -18.57
N ASP A 21 -1.11 -4.76 -17.83
CA ASP A 21 0.13 -5.49 -17.49
C ASP A 21 -0.15 -6.63 -16.49
N ALA A 22 -0.75 -7.71 -16.97
CA ALA A 22 -1.00 -8.96 -16.24
C ALA A 22 -1.22 -10.12 -17.23
N ASP A 23 -0.40 -11.17 -17.12
CA ASP A 23 -0.57 -12.41 -17.89
C ASP A 23 -1.82 -13.18 -17.43
N THR A 24 -2.98 -12.82 -17.99
CA THR A 24 -4.28 -13.43 -17.69
C THR A 24 -4.41 -14.81 -18.34
N ALA A 25 -3.77 -15.81 -17.72
CA ALA A 25 -3.80 -17.19 -18.18
C ALA A 25 -5.18 -17.84 -17.95
N ALA A 26 -5.82 -17.57 -16.81
CA ALA A 26 -7.06 -18.20 -16.36
C ALA A 26 -8.09 -17.18 -15.82
N LEU A 27 -9.36 -17.59 -15.79
CA LEU A 27 -10.41 -16.76 -15.17
C LEU A 27 -10.18 -16.57 -13.67
N ALA A 28 -9.54 -17.53 -13.00
CA ALA A 28 -9.20 -17.47 -11.58
C ALA A 28 -8.32 -16.26 -11.21
N ASP A 29 -7.51 -15.77 -12.14
CA ASP A 29 -6.59 -14.65 -11.94
C ASP A 29 -7.36 -13.36 -11.62
N LEU A 30 -8.61 -13.22 -12.09
CA LEU A 30 -9.48 -12.07 -11.82
C LEU A 30 -10.12 -12.09 -10.41
N SER A 31 -9.91 -13.14 -9.61
CA SER A 31 -10.50 -13.28 -8.27
C SER A 31 -9.92 -12.31 -7.22
N ASP A 32 -8.80 -11.64 -7.52
CA ASP A 32 -8.18 -10.63 -6.67
C ASP A 32 -8.83 -9.22 -6.78
N GLY A 33 -9.58 -9.00 -7.87
CA GLY A 33 -10.19 -7.74 -8.25
C GLY A 33 -9.27 -6.73 -8.95
N THR A 34 -7.95 -6.94 -9.05
CA THR A 34 -7.02 -5.90 -9.56
C THR A 34 -7.13 -5.70 -11.06
N ILE A 35 -7.29 -6.79 -11.83
CA ILE A 35 -7.53 -6.73 -13.28
C ILE A 35 -8.86 -6.02 -13.58
N ILE A 36 -9.90 -6.31 -12.79
CA ILE A 36 -11.22 -5.69 -12.92
C ILE A 36 -11.15 -4.18 -12.56
N CYS A 37 -10.40 -3.82 -11.52
CA CYS A 37 -10.10 -2.43 -11.17
C CYS A 37 -9.40 -1.69 -12.33
N LYS A 38 -8.30 -2.25 -12.87
CA LYS A 38 -7.58 -1.66 -14.02
C LYS A 38 -8.48 -1.48 -15.24
N LEU A 39 -9.36 -2.46 -15.52
CA LEU A 39 -10.34 -2.40 -16.62
C LEU A 39 -11.38 -1.28 -16.43
N LEU A 40 -11.93 -1.13 -15.23
CA LEU A 40 -12.88 -0.04 -14.92
C LEU A 40 -12.21 1.35 -15.04
N LEU A 41 -10.92 1.47 -14.69
CA LEU A 41 -10.14 2.70 -14.85
C LEU A 41 -9.73 3.02 -16.31
N ASP A 42 -9.79 2.05 -17.25
CA ASP A 42 -9.70 2.28 -18.72
C ASP A 42 -11.03 2.78 -19.29
N ILE A 43 -12.15 2.23 -18.78
CA ILE A 43 -13.53 2.61 -19.16
C ILE A 43 -13.80 4.06 -18.76
N ASP A 44 -13.71 4.37 -17.46
CA ASP A 44 -13.97 5.71 -16.95
C ASP A 44 -13.08 6.04 -15.74
N ARG A 45 -11.93 6.66 -16.01
CA ARG A 45 -11.06 7.15 -14.95
C ARG A 45 -11.75 8.18 -14.04
N HIS A 46 -12.67 9.02 -14.54
CA HIS A 46 -13.26 10.05 -13.70
C HIS A 46 -14.21 9.44 -12.67
N ALA A 47 -15.08 8.52 -13.08
CA ALA A 47 -16.06 7.90 -12.18
C ALA A 47 -15.45 6.85 -11.23
N PHE A 48 -14.41 6.11 -11.65
CA PHE A 48 -13.87 4.99 -10.86
C PHE A 48 -12.64 5.32 -10.00
N HIS A 49 -12.00 6.50 -10.14
CA HIS A 49 -10.74 6.81 -9.46
C HIS A 49 -10.83 6.86 -7.93
N GLU A 50 -11.91 7.39 -7.35
CA GLU A 50 -11.99 7.58 -5.89
C GLU A 50 -12.14 6.27 -5.11
N ASP A 51 -13.07 5.39 -5.52
CA ASP A 51 -13.31 4.10 -4.86
C ASP A 51 -12.21 3.04 -5.19
N LEU A 52 -11.65 3.04 -6.41
CA LEU A 52 -10.83 1.92 -6.90
C LEU A 52 -9.31 2.15 -6.88
N SER A 53 -8.81 3.38 -6.78
CA SER A 53 -7.37 3.69 -6.73
C SER A 53 -6.60 3.05 -5.57
N LYS A 54 -7.32 2.57 -4.54
CA LYS A 54 -6.79 1.98 -3.29
C LYS A 54 -7.01 0.46 -3.22
N ILE A 55 -6.90 -0.22 -4.37
CA ILE A 55 -7.04 -1.69 -4.52
C ILE A 55 -5.66 -2.27 -4.82
N ALA A 56 -5.20 -3.20 -3.96
CA ALA A 56 -3.93 -3.90 -4.09
C ALA A 56 -4.16 -5.42 -4.20
N ALA A 57 -3.26 -6.11 -4.89
CA ALA A 57 -3.26 -7.57 -4.98
C ALA A 57 -3.01 -8.20 -3.60
N SER A 58 -3.70 -9.30 -3.30
CA SER A 58 -3.48 -10.07 -2.07
C SER A 58 -4.11 -11.45 -2.18
N ASP A 59 -3.38 -12.49 -1.78
CA ASP A 59 -3.89 -13.87 -1.71
C ASP A 59 -4.90 -14.06 -0.56
N GLN A 60 -4.90 -13.16 0.42
CA GLN A 60 -5.77 -13.27 1.59
C GLN A 60 -7.23 -13.03 1.18
N TRP A 61 -8.06 -14.08 1.28
CA TRP A 61 -9.46 -14.06 0.82
C TRP A 61 -10.28 -12.90 1.39
N VAL A 62 -9.99 -12.46 2.62
CA VAL A 62 -10.63 -11.30 3.25
C VAL A 62 -10.33 -10.00 2.50
N VAL A 63 -9.10 -9.82 2.02
CA VAL A 63 -8.69 -8.65 1.23
C VAL A 63 -9.30 -8.72 -0.17
N ARG A 64 -9.30 -9.90 -0.81
CA ARG A 64 -10.02 -10.12 -2.08
C ARG A 64 -11.50 -9.77 -1.97
N PHE A 65 -12.16 -10.21 -0.89
CA PHE A 65 -13.57 -9.87 -0.62
C PHE A 65 -13.79 -8.36 -0.47
N GLN A 66 -12.91 -7.64 0.24
CA GLN A 66 -12.99 -6.19 0.37
C GLN A 66 -12.73 -5.46 -0.96
N ASN A 67 -11.77 -5.93 -1.77
CA ASN A 67 -11.53 -5.42 -3.13
C ASN A 67 -12.77 -5.59 -4.01
N LEU A 68 -13.32 -6.81 -4.07
CA LEU A 68 -14.53 -7.14 -4.85
C LEU A 68 -15.75 -6.36 -4.35
N LYS A 69 -15.88 -6.11 -3.04
CA LYS A 69 -16.96 -5.28 -2.48
C LYS A 69 -16.84 -3.81 -2.88
N LYS A 70 -15.63 -3.23 -2.93
CA LYS A 70 -15.39 -1.88 -3.49
C LYS A 70 -15.74 -1.82 -4.97
N ILE A 71 -15.26 -2.79 -5.75
CA ILE A 71 -15.53 -2.91 -7.20
C ILE A 71 -17.02 -2.98 -7.47
N HIS A 72 -17.74 -3.88 -6.79
CA HIS A 72 -19.18 -4.03 -6.95
C HIS A 72 -19.95 -2.76 -6.54
N LYS A 73 -19.58 -2.11 -5.43
CA LYS A 73 -20.16 -0.83 -5.01
C LYS A 73 -19.97 0.25 -6.09
N ALA A 74 -18.75 0.40 -6.62
CA ALA A 74 -18.45 1.41 -7.64
C ALA A 74 -19.18 1.13 -8.96
N VAL A 75 -19.25 -0.14 -9.38
CA VAL A 75 -20.04 -0.57 -10.56
C VAL A 75 -21.52 -0.25 -10.39
N VAL A 76 -22.13 -0.63 -9.25
CA VAL A 76 -23.53 -0.30 -8.94
C VAL A 76 -23.76 1.20 -8.90
N HIS A 77 -22.82 1.98 -8.33
CA HIS A 77 -22.90 3.43 -8.33
C HIS A 77 -22.89 4.01 -9.76
N TYR A 78 -22.00 3.52 -10.63
CA TYR A 78 -21.93 3.91 -12.05
C TYR A 78 -23.23 3.65 -12.80
N TYR A 79 -23.85 2.47 -12.59
CA TYR A 79 -25.19 2.16 -13.11
C TYR A 79 -26.20 3.24 -12.68
N THR A 80 -26.31 3.52 -11.38
CA THR A 80 -27.31 4.45 -10.85
C THR A 80 -27.06 5.92 -11.17
N SER A 81 -25.80 6.35 -11.28
CA SER A 81 -25.43 7.77 -11.29
C SER A 81 -24.89 8.26 -12.63
N THR A 82 -24.29 7.41 -13.45
CA THR A 82 -23.77 7.77 -14.79
C THR A 82 -24.65 7.20 -15.90
N LEU A 83 -25.12 5.96 -15.75
CA LEU A 83 -25.94 5.29 -16.76
C LEU A 83 -27.46 5.52 -16.56
N GLY A 84 -27.87 5.97 -15.37
CA GLY A 84 -29.27 6.23 -15.03
C GLY A 84 -30.15 4.96 -14.94
N LEU A 85 -29.53 3.79 -14.82
CA LEU A 85 -30.19 2.48 -14.84
C LEU A 85 -30.12 1.81 -13.45
N ARG A 86 -31.15 1.03 -13.12
CA ARG A 86 -31.15 0.17 -11.92
C ARG A 86 -30.14 -0.96 -12.13
N ALA A 87 -29.14 -1.09 -11.26
CA ALA A 87 -28.20 -2.20 -11.34
C ALA A 87 -28.93 -3.54 -11.13
N PRO A 88 -28.73 -4.57 -11.99
CA PRO A 88 -29.49 -5.82 -11.97
C PRO A 88 -29.49 -6.53 -10.61
N THR A 89 -30.57 -6.34 -9.84
CA THR A 89 -30.64 -6.74 -8.42
C THR A 89 -31.07 -8.20 -8.21
N SER A 90 -31.60 -8.84 -9.26
CA SER A 90 -31.99 -10.25 -9.21
C SER A 90 -30.81 -11.19 -8.93
N SER A 91 -31.00 -12.16 -8.02
CA SER A 91 -30.01 -13.21 -7.66
C SER A 91 -29.43 -13.97 -8.87
N LYS A 92 -30.17 -14.02 -9.98
CA LYS A 92 -29.72 -14.58 -11.27
C LYS A 92 -28.53 -13.83 -11.88
N TYR A 93 -28.43 -12.52 -11.63
CA TYR A 93 -27.47 -11.60 -12.26
C TYR A 93 -26.50 -10.96 -11.25
N ALA A 94 -26.92 -10.75 -9.99
CA ALA A 94 -26.04 -10.33 -8.90
C ALA A 94 -24.95 -11.39 -8.62
N PRO A 95 -23.66 -11.03 -8.57
CA PRO A 95 -22.56 -11.94 -8.28
C PRO A 95 -22.37 -12.18 -6.76
N ASP A 96 -22.25 -13.43 -6.34
CA ASP A 96 -21.83 -13.73 -4.96
C ASP A 96 -20.32 -13.46 -4.79
N LEU A 97 -20.01 -12.30 -4.21
CA LEU A 97 -18.64 -11.85 -3.94
C LEU A 97 -17.92 -12.73 -2.91
N LEU A 98 -18.65 -13.41 -2.01
CA LEU A 98 -18.06 -14.30 -1.01
C LEU A 98 -17.62 -15.61 -1.66
N ALA A 99 -18.44 -16.18 -2.54
CA ALA A 99 -18.10 -17.36 -3.33
C ALA A 99 -16.93 -17.10 -4.31
N ILE A 100 -16.82 -15.88 -4.88
CA ILE A 100 -15.62 -15.49 -5.66
C ILE A 100 -14.39 -15.45 -4.75
N ALA A 101 -14.46 -14.70 -3.63
CA ALA A 101 -13.30 -14.43 -2.79
C ALA A 101 -12.77 -15.67 -2.03
N ARG A 102 -13.67 -16.55 -1.57
CA ARG A 102 -13.36 -17.70 -0.71
C ARG A 102 -13.21 -19.01 -1.50
N GLU A 103 -14.02 -19.22 -2.54
CA GLU A 103 -14.11 -20.50 -3.25
C GLU A 103 -13.60 -20.44 -4.70
N GLY A 104 -13.28 -19.23 -5.21
CA GLY A 104 -12.84 -19.04 -6.60
C GLY A 104 -13.95 -19.36 -7.63
N SER A 105 -15.22 -19.20 -7.25
CA SER A 105 -16.36 -19.64 -8.05
C SER A 105 -16.42 -18.94 -9.42
N HIS A 106 -16.07 -19.70 -10.48
CA HIS A 106 -15.99 -19.19 -11.84
C HIS A 106 -17.35 -18.69 -12.36
N ARG A 107 -18.46 -19.29 -11.93
CA ARG A 107 -19.83 -18.89 -12.34
C ARG A 107 -20.19 -17.49 -11.83
N GLU A 108 -19.84 -17.20 -10.58
CA GLU A 108 -20.13 -15.90 -9.95
C GLU A 108 -19.16 -14.83 -10.47
N LEU A 109 -17.91 -15.19 -10.75
CA LEU A 109 -16.95 -14.32 -11.40
C LEU A 109 -17.37 -13.96 -12.84
N VAL A 110 -17.94 -14.91 -13.60
CA VAL A 110 -18.58 -14.63 -14.90
C VAL A 110 -19.70 -13.60 -14.77
N LYS A 111 -20.59 -13.68 -13.75
CA LYS A 111 -21.62 -12.64 -13.53
C LYS A 111 -21.00 -11.26 -13.30
N LEU A 112 -19.96 -11.17 -12.46
CA LEU A 112 -19.28 -9.89 -12.18
C LEU A 112 -18.67 -9.29 -13.45
N VAL A 113 -17.99 -10.09 -14.28
CA VAL A 113 -17.42 -9.61 -15.55
C VAL A 113 -18.51 -9.23 -16.56
N LYS A 114 -19.68 -9.90 -16.58
CA LYS A 114 -20.83 -9.50 -17.42
C LYS A 114 -21.32 -8.09 -17.11
N LEU A 115 -21.40 -7.71 -15.82
CA LEU A 115 -21.75 -6.34 -15.43
C LEU A 115 -20.72 -5.32 -15.94
N VAL A 116 -19.41 -5.65 -15.87
CA VAL A 116 -18.33 -4.80 -16.37
C VAL A 116 -18.34 -4.67 -17.90
N VAL A 117 -18.74 -5.71 -18.65
CA VAL A 117 -18.97 -5.62 -20.11
C VAL A 117 -20.11 -4.65 -20.44
N ILE A 118 -21.20 -4.68 -19.69
CA ILE A 118 -22.33 -3.75 -19.92
C ILE A 118 -21.90 -2.32 -19.62
N VAL A 119 -21.23 -2.08 -18.49
CA VAL A 119 -20.63 -0.77 -18.14
C VAL A 119 -19.71 -0.27 -19.26
N ALA A 120 -18.86 -1.14 -19.83
CA ALA A 120 -18.01 -0.79 -20.95
C ALA A 120 -18.79 -0.42 -22.24
N VAL A 121 -19.84 -1.18 -22.57
CA VAL A 121 -20.68 -0.99 -23.77
C VAL A 121 -21.66 0.18 -23.64
N GLN A 122 -22.02 0.59 -22.42
CA GLN A 122 -22.88 1.75 -22.18
C GLN A 122 -22.11 3.05 -21.86
N SER A 123 -20.82 2.97 -21.52
CA SER A 123 -19.94 4.13 -21.25
C SER A 123 -19.90 5.15 -22.41
N GLU A 124 -19.48 6.39 -22.11
CA GLU A 124 -19.26 7.44 -23.12
C GLU A 124 -18.34 6.98 -24.28
N ARG A 125 -17.41 6.06 -23.99
CA ARG A 125 -16.41 5.54 -24.93
C ARG A 125 -16.87 4.29 -25.69
N ARG A 126 -18.13 3.87 -25.56
CA ARG A 126 -18.71 2.63 -26.09
C ARG A 126 -18.25 2.19 -27.49
N GLU A 127 -18.06 3.12 -28.42
CA GLU A 127 -17.61 2.81 -29.79
C GLU A 127 -16.25 2.09 -29.82
N GLN A 128 -15.33 2.45 -28.91
CA GLN A 128 -14.03 1.80 -28.77
C GLN A 128 -14.18 0.37 -28.23
N TYR A 129 -15.11 0.15 -27.31
CA TYR A 129 -15.39 -1.15 -26.69
C TYR A 129 -16.12 -2.09 -27.64
N ILE A 130 -17.09 -1.57 -28.41
CA ILE A 130 -17.77 -2.29 -29.50
C ILE A 130 -16.75 -2.66 -30.60
N THR A 131 -15.85 -1.74 -30.96
CA THR A 131 -14.77 -2.02 -31.94
C THR A 131 -13.74 -3.03 -31.42
N LYS A 132 -13.51 -3.13 -30.10
CA LYS A 132 -12.73 -4.23 -29.48
C LYS A 132 -13.50 -5.55 -29.62
N ILE A 133 -14.79 -5.61 -29.29
CA ILE A 133 -15.62 -6.83 -29.41
C ILE A 133 -15.66 -7.35 -30.85
N GLN A 134 -15.80 -6.47 -31.86
CA GLN A 134 -15.81 -6.84 -33.28
C GLN A 134 -14.50 -7.44 -33.82
N LYS A 135 -13.39 -7.41 -33.05
CA LYS A 135 -12.11 -8.03 -33.41
C LYS A 135 -11.94 -9.45 -32.85
N LEU A 136 -12.87 -9.93 -32.03
CA LEU A 136 -12.85 -11.28 -31.45
C LEU A 136 -13.28 -12.35 -32.46
N SER A 137 -13.14 -13.63 -32.09
CA SER A 137 -13.63 -14.75 -32.90
C SER A 137 -15.15 -14.67 -33.12
N SER A 138 -15.66 -15.21 -34.23
CA SER A 138 -17.11 -15.21 -34.50
C SER A 138 -17.93 -15.88 -33.38
N THR A 139 -17.38 -16.90 -32.72
CA THR A 139 -18.03 -17.58 -31.58
C THR A 139 -18.07 -16.65 -30.37
N SER A 140 -16.93 -16.04 -30.02
CA SER A 140 -16.83 -15.09 -28.88
C SER A 140 -17.73 -13.86 -29.11
N GLN A 141 -17.87 -13.39 -30.36
CA GLN A 141 -18.80 -12.32 -30.74
C GLN A 141 -20.26 -12.71 -30.50
N THR A 142 -20.70 -13.92 -30.92
CA THR A 142 -22.09 -14.37 -30.72
C THR A 142 -22.42 -14.53 -29.24
N GLU A 143 -21.54 -15.14 -28.44
CA GLU A 143 -21.76 -15.29 -26.99
C GLU A 143 -21.84 -13.93 -26.27
N LEU A 144 -20.95 -12.98 -26.58
CA LEU A 144 -21.00 -11.63 -25.99
C LEU A 144 -22.26 -10.86 -26.43
N MET A 145 -22.69 -11.01 -27.68
CA MET A 145 -23.93 -10.40 -28.19
C MET A 145 -25.17 -10.95 -27.47
N LEU A 146 -25.23 -12.27 -27.24
CA LEU A 146 -26.29 -12.90 -26.46
C LEU A 146 -26.29 -12.42 -25.00
N VAL A 147 -25.11 -12.30 -24.37
CA VAL A 147 -24.95 -11.77 -23.02
C VAL A 147 -25.46 -10.33 -22.90
N ILE A 148 -25.08 -9.45 -23.83
CA ILE A 148 -25.53 -8.04 -23.84
C ILE A 148 -27.05 -7.99 -24.04
N ASN A 149 -27.58 -8.66 -25.07
CA ASN A 149 -29.01 -8.65 -25.37
C ASN A 149 -29.85 -9.22 -24.21
N GLN A 150 -29.40 -10.32 -23.58
CA GLN A 150 -30.10 -10.90 -22.43
C GLN A 150 -30.24 -9.90 -21.29
N MET A 151 -29.16 -9.22 -20.92
CA MET A 151 -29.13 -8.30 -19.79
C MET A 151 -29.93 -7.01 -20.09
N MET A 152 -29.77 -6.44 -21.29
CA MET A 152 -30.56 -5.30 -21.77
C MET A 152 -32.07 -5.62 -21.84
N SER A 153 -32.45 -6.88 -22.08
CA SER A 153 -33.86 -7.30 -22.16
C SER A 153 -34.53 -7.51 -20.80
N SER A 154 -33.77 -7.83 -19.74
CA SER A 154 -34.34 -7.97 -18.39
C SER A 154 -34.69 -6.63 -17.74
N ASP A 155 -33.85 -5.62 -17.93
CA ASP A 155 -34.08 -4.28 -17.35
C ASP A 155 -35.40 -3.64 -17.86
N ALA A 156 -35.90 -4.09 -19.01
CA ALA A 156 -37.15 -3.64 -19.63
C ALA A 156 -38.43 -4.38 -19.16
N GLN A 157 -38.33 -5.40 -18.29
CA GLN A 157 -39.51 -6.09 -17.74
C GLN A 157 -39.85 -5.71 -16.29
N ASP A 158 -38.88 -5.24 -15.50
CA ASP A 158 -39.09 -4.84 -14.10
C ASP A 158 -39.71 -3.42 -13.97
N ASP A 159 -39.75 -2.64 -15.06
CA ASP A 159 -40.23 -1.23 -15.11
C ASP A 159 -41.76 -1.08 -14.89
N ALA A 160 -42.54 -2.15 -15.03
CA ALA A 160 -44.00 -2.10 -15.04
C ALA A 160 -44.69 -2.36 -13.69
N GLY A 161 -43.94 -2.75 -12.64
CA GLY A 161 -44.52 -3.38 -11.44
C GLY A 161 -44.50 -2.56 -10.15
N ASP A 162 -43.44 -1.79 -9.90
CA ASP A 162 -43.11 -1.31 -8.55
C ASP A 162 -42.65 0.16 -8.54
N ASN A 163 -43.57 1.06 -8.18
CA ASN A 163 -43.29 2.49 -8.00
C ASN A 163 -43.94 3.02 -6.71
N SER A 164 -43.78 2.29 -5.61
CA SER A 164 -44.12 2.79 -4.28
C SER A 164 -43.23 2.15 -3.22
N MET A 165 -42.40 2.99 -2.59
CA MET A 165 -41.72 2.70 -1.33
C MET A 165 -40.58 1.65 -1.39
N GLU A 166 -39.36 2.11 -1.69
CA GLU A 166 -38.36 2.09 -0.61
C GLU A 166 -37.25 3.13 -0.75
N ARG A 167 -36.80 3.64 0.41
CA ARG A 167 -35.78 4.68 0.53
C ARG A 167 -34.50 4.09 1.14
N HIS A 168 -33.53 3.81 0.27
CA HIS A 168 -32.10 3.92 0.60
C HIS A 168 -31.61 3.10 1.81
N VAL A 169 -31.83 1.78 1.82
CA VAL A 169 -31.46 0.92 2.95
C VAL A 169 -30.10 0.25 2.76
N SER A 170 -29.16 0.57 3.65
CA SER A 170 -27.94 -0.24 3.88
C SER A 170 -28.26 -1.35 4.87
N TYR A 171 -28.80 -2.48 4.39
CA TYR A 171 -29.28 -3.55 5.25
C TYR A 171 -28.22 -4.09 6.21
N THR A 172 -28.51 -3.96 7.50
CA THR A 172 -28.05 -4.88 8.55
C THR A 172 -29.04 -6.03 8.67
N SER A 173 -28.58 -7.20 9.13
CA SER A 173 -29.35 -8.46 9.19
C SER A 173 -30.66 -8.42 10.01
N GLU A 174 -30.95 -7.30 10.68
CA GLU A 174 -32.10 -7.11 11.57
C GLU A 174 -33.34 -6.54 10.83
N THR A 175 -33.14 -5.84 9.70
CA THR A 175 -34.25 -5.32 8.88
C THR A 175 -34.76 -6.31 7.83
N GLU A 176 -33.95 -7.29 7.40
CA GLU A 176 -34.42 -8.43 6.58
C GLU A 176 -35.45 -9.26 7.38
N PHE A 177 -35.14 -9.58 8.64
CA PHE A 177 -35.99 -10.43 9.47
C PHE A 177 -37.39 -9.84 9.73
N ARG A 178 -37.47 -8.51 9.90
CA ARG A 178 -38.75 -7.78 10.04
C ARG A 178 -39.57 -7.75 8.74
N MET A 179 -38.90 -7.71 7.59
CA MET A 179 -39.58 -7.76 6.28
C MET A 179 -40.13 -9.16 6.01
N GLU A 180 -39.37 -10.22 6.33
CA GLU A 180 -39.81 -11.62 6.24
C GLU A 180 -40.99 -11.93 7.19
N GLU A 181 -40.99 -11.34 8.40
CA GLU A 181 -42.08 -11.46 9.38
C GLU A 181 -43.38 -10.81 8.87
N GLU A 182 -43.32 -9.59 8.31
CA GLU A 182 -44.50 -8.92 7.75
C GLU A 182 -44.98 -9.58 6.44
N ILE A 183 -44.08 -10.08 5.59
CA ILE A 183 -44.43 -10.91 4.42
C ILE A 183 -45.18 -12.18 4.87
N SER A 184 -44.66 -12.88 5.89
CA SER A 184 -45.29 -14.09 6.45
C SER A 184 -46.68 -13.79 7.00
N ARG A 185 -46.84 -12.66 7.69
CA ARG A 185 -48.13 -12.17 8.19
C ARG A 185 -49.11 -11.86 7.06
N LEU A 186 -48.70 -11.09 6.05
CA LEU A 186 -49.55 -10.76 4.90
C LEU A 186 -49.96 -11.99 4.09
N VAL A 187 -49.10 -13.02 3.99
CA VAL A 187 -49.45 -14.30 3.37
C VAL A 187 -50.52 -15.05 4.17
N THR A 188 -50.42 -15.10 5.50
CA THR A 188 -51.45 -15.76 6.33
C THR A 188 -52.77 -14.98 6.36
N GLU A 189 -52.73 -13.65 6.29
CA GLU A 189 -53.93 -12.80 6.13
C GLU A 189 -54.60 -13.04 4.76
N ARG A 190 -53.82 -13.13 3.67
CA ARG A 190 -54.34 -13.47 2.33
C ARG A 190 -55.00 -14.85 2.30
N GLU A 191 -54.36 -15.86 2.87
CA GLU A 191 -54.91 -17.23 2.93
C GLU A 191 -56.18 -17.30 3.80
N SER A 192 -56.23 -16.52 4.90
CA SER A 192 -57.44 -16.37 5.71
C SER A 192 -58.59 -15.78 4.90
N LEU A 193 -58.36 -14.66 4.19
CA LEU A 193 -59.37 -13.99 3.37
C LEU A 193 -59.83 -14.84 2.17
N GLU A 194 -58.92 -15.60 1.53
CA GLU A 194 -59.27 -16.57 0.49
C GLU A 194 -60.16 -17.70 1.03
N ASN A 195 -59.90 -18.18 2.24
CA ASN A 195 -60.70 -19.20 2.90
C ASN A 195 -62.07 -18.66 3.39
N GLU A 196 -62.14 -17.41 3.87
CA GLU A 196 -63.41 -16.75 4.18
C GLU A 196 -64.26 -16.52 2.93
N HIS A 197 -63.65 -16.03 1.84
CA HIS A 197 -64.33 -15.86 0.56
C HIS A 197 -64.88 -17.19 0.03
N LYS A 198 -64.08 -18.26 0.11
CA LYS A 198 -64.52 -19.62 -0.24
C LYS A 198 -65.69 -20.08 0.62
N GLN A 199 -65.63 -19.90 1.94
CA GLN A 199 -66.75 -20.22 2.84
C GLN A 199 -68.01 -19.39 2.55
N LEU A 200 -67.87 -18.13 2.16
CA LEU A 200 -68.99 -17.26 1.80
C LEU A 200 -69.66 -17.74 0.50
N MET A 201 -68.89 -18.12 -0.52
CA MET A 201 -69.39 -18.72 -1.75
C MET A 201 -70.07 -20.09 -1.50
N ASP A 202 -69.52 -20.91 -0.61
CA ASP A 202 -70.11 -22.17 -0.16
C ASP A 202 -71.46 -21.96 0.56
N ARG A 203 -71.61 -20.86 1.32
CA ARG A 203 -72.89 -20.49 1.96
C ARG A 203 -73.88 -19.92 0.94
N PHE A 204 -73.41 -19.10 0.00
CA PHE A 204 -74.23 -18.51 -1.05
C PHE A 204 -74.84 -19.59 -1.95
N THR A 205 -74.04 -20.54 -2.43
CA THR A 205 -74.51 -21.66 -3.27
C THR A 205 -75.51 -22.57 -2.54
N LYS A 206 -75.29 -22.86 -1.25
CA LYS A 206 -76.26 -23.60 -0.41
C LYS A 206 -77.57 -22.84 -0.23
N SER A 207 -77.50 -21.53 0.04
CA SER A 207 -78.68 -20.67 0.16
C SER A 207 -79.46 -20.54 -1.16
N GLN A 208 -78.74 -20.47 -2.30
CA GLN A 208 -79.36 -20.45 -3.61
C GLN A 208 -80.10 -21.77 -3.90
N ALA A 209 -79.46 -22.92 -3.64
CA ALA A 209 -80.11 -24.22 -3.79
C ALA A 209 -81.40 -24.33 -2.95
N THR A 210 -81.36 -23.95 -1.67
CA THR A 210 -82.57 -23.99 -0.82
C THR A 210 -83.64 -22.99 -1.27
N ASN A 211 -83.29 -21.87 -1.89
CA ASN A 211 -84.27 -20.95 -2.49
C ASN A 211 -84.95 -21.56 -3.73
N ASP A 212 -84.20 -22.27 -4.58
CA ASP A 212 -84.74 -22.91 -5.77
C ASP A 212 -85.54 -24.18 -5.44
N ASP A 213 -85.16 -24.94 -4.40
CA ASP A 213 -85.96 -26.02 -3.81
C ASP A 213 -87.30 -25.48 -3.25
N LEU A 214 -87.27 -24.40 -2.45
CA LEU A 214 -88.49 -23.78 -1.90
C LEU A 214 -89.39 -23.20 -3.01
N ARG A 215 -88.83 -22.69 -4.10
CA ARG A 215 -89.61 -22.26 -5.28
C ARG A 215 -90.32 -23.44 -5.95
N ALA A 216 -89.65 -24.58 -6.10
CA ALA A 216 -90.25 -25.79 -6.63
C ALA A 216 -91.36 -26.34 -5.70
N GLU A 217 -91.16 -26.30 -4.38
CA GLU A 217 -92.20 -26.68 -3.41
C GLU A 217 -93.40 -25.72 -3.47
N ILE A 218 -93.18 -24.40 -3.53
CA ILE A 218 -94.26 -23.41 -3.69
C ILE A 218 -95.07 -23.67 -4.98
N GLN A 219 -94.39 -23.98 -6.09
CA GLN A 219 -95.08 -24.31 -7.35
C GLN A 219 -95.91 -25.60 -7.24
N LEU A 220 -95.34 -26.67 -6.68
CA LEU A 220 -96.06 -27.92 -6.42
C LEU A 220 -97.25 -27.75 -5.45
N LEU A 221 -97.12 -26.86 -4.46
CA LEU A 221 -98.23 -26.52 -3.55
C LEU A 221 -99.31 -25.71 -4.26
N GLN A 222 -98.94 -24.76 -5.13
CA GLN A 222 -99.89 -24.01 -5.96
C GLN A 222 -100.68 -24.95 -6.89
N ASP A 223 -99.99 -25.83 -7.63
CA ASP A 223 -100.61 -26.81 -8.52
C ASP A 223 -101.59 -27.70 -7.75
N ARG A 224 -101.18 -28.28 -6.61
CA ARG A 224 -102.05 -29.11 -5.76
C ARG A 224 -103.22 -28.34 -5.13
N LEU A 225 -103.10 -27.03 -4.92
CA LEU A 225 -104.19 -26.19 -4.42
C LEU A 225 -105.21 -25.91 -5.55
N THR A 226 -104.76 -25.77 -6.80
CA THR A 226 -105.67 -25.70 -7.97
C THR A 226 -106.38 -27.03 -8.24
N GLU A 227 -105.71 -28.18 -8.07
CA GLU A 227 -106.39 -29.49 -8.11
C GLU A 227 -107.42 -29.63 -6.98
N ARG A 228 -107.03 -29.33 -5.73
CA ARG A 228 -107.87 -29.59 -4.57
C ARG A 228 -109.09 -28.68 -4.47
N ALA A 229 -109.09 -27.53 -5.14
CA ALA A 229 -110.26 -26.66 -5.28
C ALA A 229 -111.47 -27.34 -5.96
N VAL A 230 -111.28 -28.49 -6.63
CA VAL A 230 -112.33 -29.20 -7.38
C VAL A 230 -113.15 -30.18 -6.52
N THR A 231 -112.74 -30.51 -5.28
CA THR A 231 -113.38 -31.61 -4.50
C THR A 231 -113.70 -31.31 -3.03
N SER A 232 -114.85 -31.85 -2.60
CA SER A 232 -115.35 -32.02 -1.22
C SER A 232 -115.78 -30.78 -0.42
N THR A 233 -117.02 -30.34 -0.64
CA THR A 233 -117.89 -29.81 0.42
C THR A 233 -118.42 -30.99 1.25
N GLY A 234 -118.20 -31.02 2.58
CA GLY A 234 -118.67 -32.15 3.41
C GLY A 234 -118.20 -32.15 4.87
N GLN A 235 -118.80 -31.31 5.71
CA GLN A 235 -118.52 -31.26 7.15
C GLN A 235 -119.15 -32.45 7.90
N SER A 236 -118.46 -33.00 8.91
CA SER A 236 -119.04 -33.70 10.09
C SER A 236 -117.98 -34.40 10.96
N LYS A 237 -116.93 -34.98 10.35
CA LYS A 237 -115.80 -35.60 11.08
C LYS A 237 -114.42 -35.06 10.70
N ALA A 238 -114.24 -34.62 9.45
CA ALA A 238 -113.03 -33.92 9.05
C ALA A 238 -112.81 -32.67 9.90
N ASP A 239 -113.82 -31.80 10.03
CA ASP A 239 -113.80 -30.59 10.87
C ASP A 239 -113.31 -30.83 12.30
N MET A 240 -113.73 -31.92 12.97
CA MET A 240 -113.29 -32.19 14.35
C MET A 240 -111.82 -32.62 14.44
N VAL A 241 -111.33 -33.38 13.45
CA VAL A 241 -109.91 -33.73 13.37
C VAL A 241 -109.07 -32.50 12.98
N LEU A 242 -109.59 -31.66 12.07
CA LEU A 242 -108.97 -30.39 11.68
C LEU A 242 -108.96 -29.39 12.84
N GLN A 243 -109.99 -29.36 13.69
CA GLN A 243 -110.03 -28.55 14.91
C GLN A 243 -108.93 -28.99 15.87
N ILE A 244 -108.82 -30.29 16.19
CA ILE A 244 -107.77 -30.81 17.07
C ILE A 244 -106.37 -30.58 16.48
N GLN A 245 -106.21 -30.68 15.15
CA GLN A 245 -104.96 -30.34 14.47
C GLN A 245 -104.66 -28.83 14.49
N LEU A 246 -105.67 -27.97 14.38
CA LEU A 246 -105.54 -26.52 14.50
C LEU A 246 -105.14 -26.13 15.93
N ASP A 247 -105.79 -26.69 16.94
CA ASP A 247 -105.50 -26.44 18.36
C ASP A 247 -104.07 -26.92 18.71
N GLN A 248 -103.65 -28.09 18.19
CA GLN A 248 -102.28 -28.59 18.31
C GLN A 248 -101.26 -27.68 17.61
N LEU A 249 -101.55 -27.23 16.38
CA LEU A 249 -100.68 -26.31 15.63
C LEU A 249 -100.58 -24.94 16.33
N GLN A 250 -101.67 -24.44 16.91
CA GLN A 250 -101.65 -23.22 17.74
C GLN A 250 -100.80 -23.40 19.00
N ALA A 251 -100.90 -24.56 19.67
CA ALA A 251 -100.07 -24.86 20.84
C ALA A 251 -98.58 -25.02 20.49
N ASP A 252 -98.25 -25.54 19.30
CA ASP A 252 -96.85 -25.65 18.84
C ASP A 252 -96.31 -24.33 18.29
N VAL A 253 -97.14 -23.50 17.65
CA VAL A 253 -96.80 -22.11 17.31
C VAL A 253 -96.49 -21.31 18.57
N HIS A 254 -97.33 -21.35 19.60
CA HIS A 254 -97.09 -20.61 20.84
C HIS A 254 -95.79 -21.05 21.54
N LYS A 255 -95.44 -22.35 21.53
CA LYS A 255 -94.14 -22.83 22.03
C LYS A 255 -92.97 -22.32 21.19
N MET A 256 -93.14 -22.21 19.86
CA MET A 256 -92.13 -21.62 18.99
C MET A 256 -91.99 -20.12 19.23
N GLU A 257 -93.08 -19.39 19.45
CA GLU A 257 -93.07 -17.97 19.84
C GLU A 257 -92.37 -17.76 21.19
N ASP A 258 -92.66 -18.58 22.21
CA ASP A 258 -91.96 -18.57 23.51
C ASP A 258 -90.45 -18.86 23.33
N THR A 259 -90.11 -19.85 22.49
CA THR A 259 -88.72 -20.22 22.20
C THR A 259 -87.98 -19.12 21.43
N ILE A 260 -88.67 -18.44 20.49
CA ILE A 260 -88.13 -17.27 19.77
C ILE A 260 -87.91 -16.12 20.75
N GLY A 261 -88.85 -15.85 21.66
CA GLY A 261 -88.69 -14.85 22.72
C GLY A 261 -87.49 -15.14 23.63
N GLU A 262 -87.28 -16.39 24.04
CA GLU A 262 -86.08 -16.78 24.78
C GLU A 262 -84.81 -16.56 23.91
N ARG A 263 -84.81 -16.99 22.65
CA ARG A 263 -83.69 -16.76 21.74
C ARG A 263 -83.38 -15.27 21.59
N ASP A 264 -84.36 -14.42 21.36
CA ASP A 264 -84.19 -12.97 21.21
C ASP A 264 -83.62 -12.32 22.48
N THR A 265 -84.03 -12.74 23.68
CA THR A 265 -83.39 -12.26 24.92
C THR A 265 -81.93 -12.73 25.05
N THR A 266 -81.61 -13.96 24.61
CA THR A 266 -80.21 -14.44 24.57
C THR A 266 -79.37 -13.76 23.50
N ILE A 267 -79.95 -13.40 22.34
CA ILE A 267 -79.29 -12.61 21.29
C ILE A 267 -79.03 -11.19 21.81
N SER A 268 -80.03 -10.54 22.40
CA SER A 268 -79.92 -9.20 22.97
C SER A 268 -78.85 -9.12 24.08
N THR A 269 -78.82 -10.08 25.00
CA THR A 269 -77.76 -10.15 26.03
C THR A 269 -76.38 -10.40 25.42
N ASN A 270 -76.25 -11.32 24.45
CA ASN A 270 -75.00 -11.53 23.71
C ASN A 270 -74.54 -10.29 22.95
N GLU A 271 -75.44 -9.52 22.33
CA GLU A 271 -75.11 -8.24 21.71
C GLU A 271 -74.54 -7.25 22.74
N THR A 272 -75.11 -7.17 23.95
CA THR A 272 -74.57 -6.27 24.99
C THR A 272 -73.19 -6.72 25.49
N THR A 273 -72.93 -8.02 25.61
CA THR A 273 -71.60 -8.51 26.00
C THR A 273 -70.57 -8.27 24.89
N ILE A 274 -70.92 -8.51 23.62
CA ILE A 274 -70.07 -8.17 22.45
C ILE A 274 -69.76 -6.66 22.43
N LYS A 275 -70.76 -5.79 22.58
CA LYS A 275 -70.57 -4.32 22.62
C LYS A 275 -69.65 -3.88 23.78
N ASN A 276 -69.72 -4.56 24.93
CA ASN A 276 -68.83 -4.28 26.07
C ASN A 276 -67.42 -4.87 25.90
N LEU A 277 -67.27 -6.02 25.24
CA LEU A 277 -65.97 -6.60 24.91
C LEU A 277 -65.25 -5.76 23.85
N ASN A 278 -65.95 -5.30 22.81
CA ASN A 278 -65.36 -4.44 21.77
C ASN A 278 -64.84 -3.12 22.36
N ARG A 279 -65.60 -2.45 23.23
CA ARG A 279 -65.11 -1.27 23.99
C ARG A 279 -63.86 -1.57 24.81
N LYS A 280 -63.81 -2.74 25.45
CA LYS A 280 -62.63 -3.14 26.23
C LYS A 280 -61.43 -3.49 25.34
N ILE A 281 -61.65 -3.96 24.11
CA ILE A 281 -60.61 -4.12 23.09
C ILE A 281 -60.10 -2.74 22.64
N GLU A 282 -60.99 -1.78 22.38
CA GLU A 282 -60.63 -0.38 22.05
C GLU A 282 -59.77 0.27 23.16
N ASP A 283 -60.17 0.13 24.43
CA ASP A 283 -59.39 0.61 25.58
C ASP A 283 -58.03 -0.10 25.73
N LEU A 284 -57.96 -1.41 25.47
CA LEU A 284 -56.71 -2.17 25.50
C LEU A 284 -55.77 -1.81 24.34
N THR A 285 -56.32 -1.58 23.15
CA THR A 285 -55.55 -1.11 21.98
C THR A 285 -54.97 0.27 22.26
N ARG A 286 -55.81 1.22 22.73
CA ARG A 286 -55.37 2.57 23.08
C ARG A 286 -54.32 2.60 24.20
N THR A 287 -54.34 1.65 25.14
CA THR A 287 -53.31 1.54 26.17
C THR A 287 -52.04 0.87 25.65
N SER A 288 -52.14 -0.07 24.70
CA SER A 288 -51.00 -0.59 23.92
C SER A 288 -50.30 0.54 23.15
N ASP A 289 -51.03 1.35 22.40
CA ASP A 289 -50.51 2.50 21.65
C ASP A 289 -49.75 3.51 22.53
N LEU A 290 -50.14 3.63 23.80
CA LEU A 290 -49.49 4.50 24.78
C LEU A 290 -48.22 3.86 25.35
N VAL A 291 -48.24 2.55 25.61
CA VAL A 291 -47.04 1.81 26.04
C VAL A 291 -45.96 1.81 24.95
N GLU A 292 -46.35 1.70 23.67
CA GLU A 292 -45.40 1.79 22.55
C GLU A 292 -44.77 3.19 22.45
N LYS A 293 -45.57 4.26 22.51
CA LYS A 293 -45.04 5.65 22.53
C LYS A 293 -44.12 5.92 23.72
N LEU A 294 -44.47 5.45 24.91
CA LEU A 294 -43.62 5.57 26.10
C LEU A 294 -42.33 4.73 25.99
N LYS A 295 -42.34 3.64 25.23
CA LYS A 295 -41.14 2.86 24.91
C LYS A 295 -40.23 3.60 23.92
N ASP A 296 -40.80 4.24 22.90
CA ASP A 296 -40.04 5.08 21.95
C ASP A 296 -39.44 6.31 22.64
N GLU A 297 -40.18 6.97 23.53
CA GLU A 297 -39.66 8.05 24.40
C GLU A 297 -38.55 7.55 25.34
N LEU A 298 -38.67 6.33 25.86
CA LEU A 298 -37.64 5.70 26.69
C LEU A 298 -36.38 5.33 25.88
N ASP A 299 -36.53 4.81 24.66
CA ASP A 299 -35.40 4.38 23.82
C ASP A 299 -34.67 5.57 23.17
N THR A 300 -35.40 6.62 22.78
CA THR A 300 -34.78 7.92 22.41
C THR A 300 -34.08 8.57 23.61
N SER A 301 -34.68 8.53 24.81
CA SER A 301 -34.03 8.98 26.05
C SER A 301 -32.73 8.21 26.33
N LYS A 302 -32.73 6.87 26.26
CA LYS A 302 -31.50 6.04 26.36
C LYS A 302 -30.44 6.47 25.35
N HIS A 303 -30.80 6.73 24.09
CA HIS A 303 -29.87 7.19 23.07
C HIS A 303 -29.24 8.55 23.43
N THR A 304 -30.03 9.51 23.94
CA THR A 304 -29.47 10.79 24.42
C THR A 304 -28.55 10.62 25.62
N ILE A 305 -28.86 9.71 26.56
CA ILE A 305 -28.01 9.38 27.70
C ILE A 305 -26.69 8.76 27.24
N GLU A 306 -26.71 7.87 26.24
CA GLU A 306 -25.49 7.27 25.69
C GLU A 306 -24.61 8.29 24.95
N LYS A 307 -25.23 9.21 24.19
CA LYS A 307 -24.54 10.34 23.57
C LYS A 307 -23.89 11.25 24.61
N LEU A 308 -24.64 11.67 25.63
CA LEU A 308 -24.13 12.49 26.73
C LEU A 308 -23.00 11.78 27.49
N ARG A 309 -23.06 10.45 27.65
CA ARG A 309 -21.98 9.65 28.27
C ARG A 309 -20.72 9.62 27.40
N LYS A 310 -20.84 9.55 26.07
CA LYS A 310 -19.72 9.67 25.13
C LYS A 310 -19.08 11.07 25.20
N GLU A 311 -19.89 12.12 25.21
CA GLU A 311 -19.44 13.51 25.37
C GLU A 311 -18.79 13.75 26.75
N GLN A 312 -19.34 13.17 27.83
CA GLN A 312 -18.77 13.20 29.17
C GLN A 312 -17.40 12.51 29.24
N ASN A 313 -17.23 11.35 28.60
CA ASN A 313 -15.93 10.67 28.54
C ASN A 313 -14.89 11.55 27.82
N VAL A 314 -15.26 12.16 26.68
CA VAL A 314 -14.40 13.10 25.94
C VAL A 314 -14.04 14.32 26.80
N MET A 315 -15.02 14.90 27.51
CA MET A 315 -14.79 15.99 28.46
C MET A 315 -13.87 15.58 29.61
N GLN A 316 -13.97 14.34 30.11
CA GLN A 316 -13.07 13.81 31.14
C GLN A 316 -11.63 13.61 30.63
N HIS A 317 -11.44 13.22 29.36
CA HIS A 317 -10.12 13.19 28.73
C HIS A 317 -9.52 14.59 28.57
N TYR A 318 -10.30 15.58 28.12
CA TYR A 318 -9.84 16.97 28.05
C TYR A 318 -9.52 17.54 29.44
N LYS A 319 -10.36 17.25 30.44
CA LYS A 319 -10.11 17.63 31.84
C LYS A 319 -8.79 17.05 32.35
N LYS A 320 -8.55 15.75 32.18
CA LYS A 320 -7.27 15.11 32.57
C LYS A 320 -6.06 15.74 31.86
N LYS A 321 -6.18 16.08 30.57
CA LYS A 321 -5.11 16.76 29.83
C LYS A 321 -4.84 18.16 30.41
N LEU A 322 -5.88 18.92 30.76
CA LEU A 322 -5.76 20.21 31.42
C LEU A 322 -5.18 20.09 32.84
N GLU A 323 -5.56 19.06 33.59
CA GLU A 323 -4.99 18.75 34.92
C GLU A 323 -3.50 18.39 34.86
N SER A 324 -3.03 17.79 33.76
CA SER A 324 -1.59 17.50 33.53
C SER A 324 -0.77 18.68 33.02
N MET A 325 -1.39 19.75 32.52
CA MET A 325 -0.71 20.89 31.91
C MET A 325 0.22 21.63 32.90
N PRO A 326 -0.18 21.93 34.16
CA PRO A 326 0.72 22.54 35.14
C PRO A 326 1.89 21.67 35.60
N GLU A 327 1.87 20.36 35.34
CA GLU A 327 3.01 19.46 35.60
C GLU A 327 4.00 19.49 34.43
N LEU A 328 3.51 19.52 33.20
CA LEU A 328 4.31 19.76 32.00
C LEU A 328 4.98 21.14 32.03
N GLU A 329 4.27 22.19 32.43
CA GLU A 329 4.81 23.55 32.62
C GLU A 329 5.95 23.57 33.67
N LYS A 330 5.78 22.87 34.80
CA LYS A 330 6.84 22.73 35.81
C LYS A 330 8.05 21.98 35.27
N ARG A 331 7.85 20.91 34.48
CA ARG A 331 8.95 20.15 33.88
C ARG A 331 9.68 20.94 32.80
N LEU A 332 8.98 21.74 32.00
CA LEU A 332 9.58 22.69 31.07
C LEU A 332 10.42 23.72 31.82
N LYS A 333 9.85 24.41 32.81
CA LYS A 333 10.57 25.42 33.61
C LYS A 333 11.80 24.86 34.32
N TYR A 334 11.73 23.61 34.81
CA TYR A 334 12.90 22.91 35.36
C TYR A 334 13.99 22.68 34.31
N LEU A 335 13.63 22.20 33.10
CA LEU A 335 14.57 21.98 32.00
C LEU A 335 15.16 23.30 31.47
N GLU A 336 14.39 24.39 31.46
CA GLU A 336 14.87 25.74 31.17
C GLU A 336 15.88 26.21 32.22
N GLU A 337 15.57 26.06 33.52
CA GLU A 337 16.48 26.38 34.62
C GLU A 337 17.78 25.57 34.52
N GLU A 338 17.69 24.25 34.30
CA GLU A 338 18.80 23.31 34.10
C GLU A 338 19.67 23.70 32.89
N ASN A 339 19.06 24.04 31.75
CA ASN A 339 19.75 24.50 30.55
C ASN A 339 20.45 25.85 30.80
N THR A 340 19.81 26.81 31.46
CA THR A 340 20.48 28.07 31.81
C THR A 340 21.62 27.88 32.83
N THR A 341 21.59 26.87 33.70
CA THR A 341 22.76 26.52 34.54
C THR A 341 23.90 25.97 33.69
N MET A 342 23.65 25.00 32.82
CA MET A 342 24.68 24.45 31.92
C MET A 342 25.28 25.51 30.99
N GLN A 343 24.47 26.47 30.50
CA GLN A 343 24.96 27.60 29.72
C GLN A 343 25.87 28.53 30.56
N ARG A 344 25.50 28.82 31.82
CA ARG A 344 26.34 29.62 32.74
C ARG A 344 27.64 28.90 33.09
N GLU A 345 27.62 27.59 33.28
CA GLU A 345 28.82 26.78 33.51
C GLU A 345 29.72 26.74 32.27
N ASN A 346 29.17 26.54 31.07
CA ASN A 346 29.92 26.61 29.82
C ASN A 346 30.59 27.99 29.62
N VAL A 347 29.86 29.10 29.85
CA VAL A 347 30.45 30.45 29.76
C VAL A 347 31.59 30.63 30.79
N GLN A 348 31.44 30.16 32.03
CA GLN A 348 32.50 30.20 33.04
C GLN A 348 33.72 29.35 32.64
N MET A 349 33.51 28.15 32.08
CA MET A 349 34.57 27.28 31.59
C MET A 349 35.31 27.89 30.40
N GLU A 350 34.58 28.47 29.44
CA GLU A 350 35.18 29.24 28.34
C GLU A 350 35.95 30.45 28.87
N GLU A 351 35.44 31.18 29.86
CA GLU A 351 36.13 32.32 30.48
C GLU A 351 37.39 31.89 31.21
N ALA A 352 37.39 30.74 31.90
CA ALA A 352 38.59 30.15 32.49
C ALA A 352 39.63 29.80 31.42
N ILE A 353 39.22 29.20 30.29
CA ILE A 353 40.09 28.89 29.14
C ILE A 353 40.61 30.17 28.47
N ARG A 354 39.78 31.22 28.34
CA ARG A 354 40.19 32.54 27.84
C ARG A 354 41.20 33.20 28.79
N SER A 355 40.95 33.15 30.09
CA SER A 355 41.74 33.74 31.18
C SER A 355 43.04 32.98 31.49
N ASN A 356 43.16 31.72 31.06
CA ASN A 356 44.40 30.95 31.12
C ASN A 356 45.50 31.58 30.25
N THR A 357 46.17 32.57 30.84
CA THR A 357 47.33 33.28 30.29
C THR A 357 48.65 32.63 30.73
N GLY A 358 48.61 31.68 31.67
CA GLY A 358 49.77 30.89 32.06
C GLY A 358 50.29 30.06 30.90
N ASP A 359 49.42 29.23 30.33
CA ASP A 359 49.80 28.36 29.20
C ASP A 359 50.14 29.16 27.95
N LYS A 360 49.45 30.28 27.70
CA LYS A 360 49.77 31.20 26.59
C LYS A 360 51.18 31.81 26.74
N LYS A 361 51.59 32.17 27.97
CA LYS A 361 52.96 32.62 28.27
C LYS A 361 53.98 31.49 28.13
N LEU A 362 53.65 30.29 28.62
CA LEU A 362 54.51 29.11 28.58
C LEU A 362 54.78 28.64 27.14
N ILE A 363 53.74 28.57 26.31
CA ILE A 363 53.85 28.35 24.85
C ILE A 363 54.71 29.45 24.21
N GLY A 364 54.53 30.71 24.63
CA GLY A 364 55.36 31.83 24.18
C GLY A 364 56.85 31.69 24.54
N THR A 365 57.17 31.15 25.72
CA THR A 365 58.57 30.85 26.10
C THR A 365 59.14 29.65 25.37
N TYR A 366 58.36 28.59 25.13
CA TYR A 366 58.82 27.45 24.34
C TYR A 366 59.04 27.80 22.88
N LYS A 367 58.17 28.60 22.25
CA LYS A 367 58.42 29.14 20.90
C LYS A 367 59.73 29.90 20.84
N LYS A 368 59.95 30.87 21.73
CA LYS A 368 61.23 31.60 21.85
C LYS A 368 62.44 30.71 22.15
N GLN A 369 62.26 29.50 22.65
CA GLN A 369 63.35 28.53 22.85
C GLN A 369 63.62 27.73 21.57
N ILE A 370 62.57 27.31 20.85
CA ILE A 370 62.66 26.71 19.51
C ILE A 370 63.32 27.70 18.54
N ASP A 371 62.81 28.94 18.44
CA ASP A 371 63.36 30.00 17.58
C ASP A 371 64.88 30.17 17.79
N ARG A 372 65.34 30.12 19.06
CA ARG A 372 66.76 30.22 19.42
C ARG A 372 67.56 29.00 18.97
N TYR A 373 67.09 27.78 19.24
CA TYR A 373 67.77 26.56 18.80
C TYR A 373 67.80 26.43 17.27
N GLU A 374 66.77 26.93 16.56
CA GLU A 374 66.76 27.00 15.10
C GLU A 374 67.82 27.99 14.58
N THR A 375 67.96 29.17 15.21
CA THR A 375 69.05 30.11 14.85
C THR A 375 70.44 29.56 15.17
N GLU A 376 70.63 28.94 16.34
CA GLU A 376 71.89 28.33 16.77
C GLU A 376 72.29 27.18 15.83
N HIS A 377 71.33 26.31 15.47
CA HIS A 377 71.56 25.23 14.50
C HIS A 377 71.87 25.78 13.09
N ALA A 378 71.23 26.87 12.66
CA ALA A 378 71.52 27.51 11.38
C ALA A 378 72.91 28.19 11.36
N GLU A 379 73.40 28.70 12.49
CA GLU A 379 74.75 29.25 12.62
C GLU A 379 75.81 28.13 12.68
N LEU A 380 75.58 27.09 13.46
CA LEU A 380 76.43 25.89 13.50
C LEU A 380 76.54 25.20 12.13
N LEU A 381 75.46 25.18 11.35
CA LEU A 381 75.48 24.62 9.99
C LEU A 381 76.32 25.47 9.02
N LYS A 382 76.26 26.81 9.13
CA LYS A 382 77.12 27.73 8.34
C LYS A 382 78.58 27.59 8.72
N GLU A 383 78.89 27.54 10.01
CA GLU A 383 80.27 27.39 10.49
C GLU A 383 80.85 26.02 10.13
N LYS A 384 80.03 24.96 10.20
CA LYS A 384 80.38 23.65 9.64
C LYS A 384 80.73 23.74 8.16
N GLN A 385 79.89 24.37 7.34
CA GLN A 385 80.16 24.53 5.89
C GLN A 385 81.42 25.35 5.63
N ARG A 386 81.68 26.40 6.42
CA ARG A 386 82.90 27.21 6.36
C ARG A 386 84.15 26.37 6.65
N LEU A 387 84.10 25.57 7.73
CA LEU A 387 85.17 24.65 8.12
C LEU A 387 85.37 23.51 7.12
N GLU A 388 84.30 22.97 6.52
CA GLU A 388 84.39 21.96 5.46
C GLU A 388 85.10 22.51 4.21
N LEU A 389 84.77 23.74 3.79
CA LEU A 389 85.44 24.42 2.67
C LEU A 389 86.91 24.78 2.97
N GLU A 390 87.20 25.23 4.19
CA GLU A 390 88.58 25.46 4.65
C GLU A 390 89.38 24.15 4.64
N ASN A 391 88.78 23.05 5.09
CA ASN A 391 89.42 21.74 5.11
C ASN A 391 89.64 21.18 3.69
N THR A 392 88.72 21.37 2.74
CA THR A 392 88.96 20.98 1.34
C THR A 392 90.06 21.81 0.69
N ASN A 393 90.06 23.14 0.87
CA ASN A 393 91.14 24.00 0.37
C ASN A 393 92.50 23.59 0.95
N MET A 394 92.58 23.29 2.26
CA MET A 394 93.82 22.81 2.87
C MET A 394 94.27 21.44 2.33
N ARG A 395 93.34 20.53 2.02
CA ARG A 395 93.66 19.25 1.35
C ARG A 395 94.17 19.47 -0.07
N GLU A 396 93.55 20.37 -0.84
CA GLU A 396 94.01 20.73 -2.19
C GLU A 396 95.40 21.37 -2.17
N MET A 397 95.69 22.25 -1.19
CA MET A 397 97.04 22.79 -0.99
C MET A 397 98.07 21.71 -0.63
N VAL A 398 97.72 20.74 0.23
CA VAL A 398 98.59 19.61 0.55
C VAL A 398 98.85 18.74 -0.69
N VAL A 399 97.81 18.36 -1.43
CA VAL A 399 97.95 17.56 -2.67
C VAL A 399 98.76 18.31 -3.74
N GLY A 400 98.59 19.62 -3.85
CA GLY A 400 99.39 20.48 -4.73
C GLY A 400 100.87 20.51 -4.33
N ALA A 401 101.16 20.66 -3.04
CA ALA A 401 102.52 20.63 -2.51
C ALA A 401 103.17 19.24 -2.64
N GLU A 402 102.44 18.15 -2.41
CA GLU A 402 102.90 16.79 -2.64
C GLU A 402 103.16 16.53 -4.13
N SER A 403 102.27 16.97 -5.03
CA SER A 403 102.48 16.89 -6.48
C SER A 403 103.72 17.66 -6.93
N GLN A 404 103.99 18.84 -6.36
CA GLN A 404 105.22 19.56 -6.65
C GLN A 404 106.45 18.83 -6.11
N ARG A 405 106.41 18.36 -4.85
CA ARG A 405 107.51 17.58 -4.26
C ARG A 405 107.83 16.31 -5.06
N VAL A 406 106.83 15.66 -5.65
CA VAL A 406 107.02 14.51 -6.56
C VAL A 406 107.76 14.96 -7.83
N LYS A 407 107.31 16.01 -8.52
CA LYS A 407 108.00 16.56 -9.71
C LYS A 407 109.43 17.00 -9.42
N ASP A 408 109.67 17.62 -8.27
CA ASP A 408 111.00 18.04 -7.83
C ASP A 408 111.90 16.81 -7.58
N THR A 409 111.34 15.74 -7.00
CA THR A 409 112.03 14.45 -6.80
C THR A 409 112.34 13.76 -8.14
N GLU A 410 111.40 13.74 -9.08
CA GLU A 410 111.58 13.21 -10.44
C GLU A 410 112.64 14.01 -11.22
N LEU A 411 112.64 15.34 -11.08
CA LEU A 411 113.65 16.22 -11.68
C LEU A 411 115.05 15.98 -11.09
N ILE A 412 115.16 15.81 -9.77
CA ILE A 412 116.42 15.46 -9.10
C ILE A 412 116.94 14.11 -9.61
N GLN A 413 116.09 13.08 -9.68
CA GLN A 413 116.46 11.77 -10.23
C GLN A 413 116.89 11.85 -11.71
N GLY A 414 116.21 12.66 -12.51
CA GLY A 414 116.59 12.93 -13.91
C GLY A 414 117.95 13.62 -14.02
N LEU A 415 118.25 14.57 -13.14
CA LEU A 415 119.55 15.25 -13.08
C LEU A 415 120.67 14.31 -12.58
N GLU A 416 120.40 13.45 -11.60
CA GLU A 416 121.35 12.41 -11.13
C GLU A 416 121.69 11.42 -12.25
N VAL A 417 120.71 10.97 -13.03
CA VAL A 417 120.95 10.15 -14.22
C VAL A 417 121.75 10.93 -15.26
N ARG A 418 121.43 12.20 -15.51
CA ARG A 418 122.14 13.03 -16.48
C ARG A 418 123.60 13.31 -16.11
N ILE A 419 123.90 13.45 -14.81
CA ILE A 419 125.27 13.54 -14.30
C ILE A 419 126.00 12.22 -14.55
N ARG A 420 125.39 11.07 -14.22
CA ARG A 420 125.95 9.73 -14.46
C ARG A 420 126.20 9.43 -15.95
N GLU A 421 125.34 9.94 -16.84
CA GLU A 421 125.54 9.92 -18.29
C GLU A 421 126.77 10.75 -18.72
N LEU A 422 126.97 11.93 -18.15
CA LEU A 422 128.10 12.81 -18.47
C LEU A 422 129.43 12.33 -17.88
N GLU A 423 129.40 11.72 -16.69
CA GLU A 423 130.55 11.04 -16.08
C GLU A 423 131.02 9.87 -16.95
N ASN A 424 130.09 9.09 -17.52
CA ASN A 424 130.40 8.06 -18.53
C ASN A 424 130.80 8.67 -19.89
N GLY A 425 130.20 9.81 -20.27
CA GLY A 425 130.40 10.47 -21.56
C GLY A 425 131.75 11.17 -21.73
N LEU A 426 132.46 11.47 -20.64
CA LEU A 426 133.79 12.09 -20.68
C LEU A 426 134.93 11.14 -21.10
N MET A 427 134.60 9.89 -21.45
CA MET A 427 135.53 8.76 -21.54
C MET A 427 135.62 8.10 -22.93
N GLY A 428 135.25 8.80 -24.02
CA GLY A 428 135.22 8.16 -25.35
C GLY A 428 135.12 9.05 -26.58
N GLN A 429 136.17 9.83 -26.92
CA GLN A 429 136.38 10.24 -28.32
C GLN A 429 137.86 10.35 -28.78
N VAL A 430 138.70 9.46 -28.24
CA VAL A 430 139.97 8.99 -28.86
C VAL A 430 139.99 7.47 -28.62
N ALA A 431 140.03 6.57 -29.60
CA ALA A 431 140.18 6.75 -31.05
C ALA A 431 139.38 5.75 -31.90
N ASP A 432 139.24 6.09 -33.17
CA ASP A 432 139.32 5.21 -34.35
C ASP A 432 140.38 4.10 -34.16
N SER A 433 140.16 2.80 -34.37
CA SER A 433 139.03 2.00 -34.90
C SER A 433 138.70 0.86 -33.91
N ILE A 434 137.44 0.53 -33.53
CA ILE A 434 136.25 0.04 -34.27
C ILE A 434 136.11 -1.51 -34.27
N GLN A 435 134.84 -1.94 -34.22
CA GLN A 435 134.27 -3.31 -34.31
C GLN A 435 134.18 -4.12 -32.98
N GLY A 436 132.99 -4.53 -32.54
CA GLY A 436 131.66 -4.20 -33.04
C GLY A 436 130.51 -5.00 -32.42
N ASP A 437 129.28 -4.57 -32.73
CA ASP A 437 128.02 -5.35 -32.72
C ASP A 437 127.49 -5.77 -31.32
N LEU A 438 126.19 -5.95 -30.99
CA LEU A 438 124.83 -5.65 -31.52
C LEU A 438 123.86 -5.92 -30.32
N ASP A 439 122.59 -5.50 -30.17
CA ASP A 439 121.60 -4.67 -30.90
C ASP A 439 120.44 -4.27 -29.93
N SER A 440 119.62 -3.24 -30.25
CA SER A 440 118.15 -3.14 -29.95
C SER A 440 117.54 -1.76 -30.24
N GLU A 441 116.72 -1.67 -31.29
CA GLU A 441 115.78 -0.56 -31.51
C GLU A 441 114.50 -0.68 -30.63
N MET A 442 113.56 0.25 -30.87
CA MET A 442 112.11 0.19 -30.61
C MET A 442 111.51 -1.11 -30.01
N ASN A 443 110.85 -0.98 -28.85
CA ASN A 443 109.53 -1.57 -28.60
C ASN A 443 108.88 -0.83 -27.41
N PHE A 444 107.80 -0.06 -27.58
CA PHE A 444 106.45 -0.55 -27.88
C PHE A 444 105.97 -1.66 -26.93
N LYS A 445 105.76 -1.31 -25.65
CA LYS A 445 104.73 -1.98 -24.84
C LYS A 445 103.34 -1.44 -25.21
N GLY A 446 102.94 -1.68 -26.46
CA GLY A 446 101.53 -1.62 -26.81
C GLY A 446 100.77 -2.65 -25.98
N VAL A 447 99.76 -2.22 -25.24
CA VAL A 447 98.93 -3.10 -24.40
C VAL A 447 98.34 -4.18 -25.31
N THR A 448 98.63 -5.46 -25.03
CA THR A 448 98.25 -6.51 -25.99
C THR A 448 96.73 -6.58 -26.12
N LYS A 449 96.22 -7.05 -27.27
CA LYS A 449 94.77 -7.22 -27.46
C LYS A 449 94.15 -8.16 -26.42
N THR A 450 94.96 -9.03 -25.81
CA THR A 450 94.64 -9.87 -24.65
C THR A 450 94.61 -9.08 -23.34
N ASP A 451 95.58 -8.22 -23.06
CA ASP A 451 95.59 -7.39 -21.85
C ASP A 451 94.45 -6.35 -21.87
N LEU A 452 94.23 -5.70 -23.01
CA LEU A 452 93.06 -4.83 -23.22
C LEU A 452 91.77 -5.63 -23.06
N LYS A 453 91.67 -6.85 -23.59
CA LYS A 453 90.49 -7.71 -23.37
C LYS A 453 90.31 -8.10 -21.90
N LEU A 454 91.37 -8.36 -21.15
CA LEU A 454 91.28 -8.69 -19.71
C LEU A 454 90.87 -7.45 -18.89
N GLN A 455 91.43 -6.29 -19.20
CA GLN A 455 91.05 -5.00 -18.60
C GLN A 455 89.58 -4.67 -18.91
N ILE A 456 89.17 -4.81 -20.18
CA ILE A 456 87.79 -4.63 -20.63
C ILE A 456 86.87 -5.64 -19.94
N ASN A 457 87.18 -6.94 -19.92
CA ASN A 457 86.29 -7.94 -19.32
C ASN A 457 86.21 -7.83 -17.79
N LYS A 458 87.23 -7.23 -17.14
CA LYS A 458 87.17 -6.83 -15.73
C LYS A 458 86.23 -5.63 -15.54
N LEU A 459 86.43 -4.56 -16.31
CA LEU A 459 85.60 -3.34 -16.27
C LEU A 459 84.15 -3.57 -16.73
N GLU A 460 83.91 -4.53 -17.62
CA GLU A 460 82.58 -5.01 -18.04
C GLU A 460 81.89 -5.72 -16.88
N ARG A 461 82.56 -6.64 -16.17
CA ARG A 461 82.00 -7.30 -14.97
C ARG A 461 81.76 -6.32 -13.83
N GLU A 462 82.64 -5.33 -13.68
CA GLU A 462 82.53 -4.26 -12.69
C GLU A 462 81.34 -3.33 -13.02
N ASN A 463 81.15 -2.95 -14.29
CA ASN A 463 79.94 -2.25 -14.76
C ASN A 463 78.67 -3.11 -14.65
N GLN A 464 78.75 -4.41 -14.91
CA GLN A 464 77.63 -5.34 -14.80
C GLN A 464 77.16 -5.42 -13.34
N ALA A 465 78.09 -5.63 -12.39
CA ALA A 465 77.80 -5.64 -10.96
C ALA A 465 77.24 -4.29 -10.46
N LEU A 466 77.77 -3.16 -10.95
CA LEU A 466 77.27 -1.82 -10.60
C LEU A 466 75.88 -1.52 -11.20
N LYS A 467 75.54 -2.07 -12.38
CA LYS A 467 74.19 -1.97 -12.96
C LYS A 467 73.19 -2.87 -12.23
N ASP A 468 73.55 -4.13 -11.98
CA ASP A 468 72.67 -5.12 -11.37
C ASP A 468 72.42 -4.82 -9.87
N GLY A 469 73.36 -4.15 -9.19
CA GLY A 469 73.16 -3.59 -7.85
C GLY A 469 72.40 -2.25 -7.81
N GLY A 470 72.07 -1.66 -8.96
CA GLY A 470 71.48 -0.31 -9.06
C GLY A 470 69.96 -0.23 -8.91
N LEU A 471 69.24 -1.36 -8.90
CA LEU A 471 67.78 -1.40 -8.75
C LEU A 471 67.37 -2.09 -7.43
N LYS A 472 66.43 -1.47 -6.70
CA LYS A 472 65.87 -1.89 -5.41
C LYS A 472 66.75 -1.63 -4.16
N THR A 473 67.20 -0.40 -3.98
CA THR A 473 67.51 0.10 -2.63
C THR A 473 66.23 0.19 -1.78
N ALA A 474 66.36 0.09 -0.45
CA ALA A 474 65.23 0.07 0.47
C ALA A 474 64.33 1.31 0.36
N ASP A 475 64.91 2.47 0.04
CA ASP A 475 64.19 3.74 -0.16
C ASP A 475 63.10 3.63 -1.23
N SER A 476 63.30 2.83 -2.28
CA SER A 476 62.29 2.59 -3.31
C SER A 476 61.06 1.88 -2.77
N VAL A 477 61.21 1.01 -1.77
CA VAL A 477 60.10 0.29 -1.13
C VAL A 477 59.43 1.18 -0.09
N VAL A 478 60.21 1.96 0.67
CA VAL A 478 59.68 2.94 1.64
C VAL A 478 58.87 4.04 0.92
N LEU A 479 59.35 4.55 -0.21
CA LEU A 479 58.63 5.51 -1.04
C LEU A 479 57.36 4.91 -1.65
N GLN A 480 57.38 3.65 -2.09
CA GLN A 480 56.20 2.97 -2.61
C GLN A 480 55.13 2.77 -1.53
N ASN A 481 55.51 2.32 -0.33
CA ASN A 481 54.58 2.18 0.80
C ASN A 481 54.01 3.55 1.22
N LEU A 482 54.85 4.59 1.28
CA LEU A 482 54.42 5.95 1.63
C LEU A 482 53.48 6.55 0.58
N LEU A 483 53.67 6.23 -0.71
CA LEU A 483 52.74 6.59 -1.78
C LEU A 483 51.38 5.91 -1.56
N GLU A 484 51.37 4.59 -1.33
CA GLU A 484 50.15 3.80 -1.15
C GLU A 484 49.35 4.27 0.08
N ASP A 485 50.02 4.61 1.19
CA ASP A 485 49.35 5.17 2.38
C ASP A 485 48.82 6.59 2.15
N LYS A 486 49.48 7.41 1.31
CA LYS A 486 48.97 8.72 0.90
C LYS A 486 47.76 8.59 -0.04
N GLU A 487 47.74 7.61 -0.93
CA GLU A 487 46.60 7.33 -1.81
C GLU A 487 45.39 6.81 -1.01
N LYS A 488 45.59 5.89 -0.06
CA LYS A 488 44.53 5.44 0.87
C LYS A 488 43.97 6.60 1.71
N ALA A 489 44.85 7.49 2.20
CA ALA A 489 44.41 8.70 2.92
C ALA A 489 43.61 9.66 2.01
N ARG A 490 44.02 9.81 0.75
CA ARG A 490 43.30 10.64 -0.25
C ARG A 490 41.91 10.08 -0.54
N GLN A 491 41.80 8.76 -0.76
CA GLN A 491 40.53 8.08 -1.03
C GLN A 491 39.54 8.21 0.14
N ARG A 492 40.01 8.11 1.39
CA ARG A 492 39.17 8.37 2.57
C ARG A 492 38.65 9.81 2.60
N LEU A 493 39.51 10.79 2.37
CA LEU A 493 39.09 12.20 2.32
C LEU A 493 38.14 12.50 1.15
N GLU A 494 38.32 11.86 0.00
CA GLU A 494 37.39 11.93 -1.13
C GLU A 494 36.01 11.33 -0.76
N GLN A 495 35.99 10.21 -0.04
CA GLN A 495 34.76 9.60 0.46
C GLN A 495 34.07 10.45 1.54
N ASP A 496 34.82 10.97 2.51
CA ASP A 496 34.31 11.82 3.59
C ASP A 496 33.75 13.17 3.05
N VAL A 497 34.36 13.71 1.99
CA VAL A 497 33.82 14.89 1.28
C VAL A 497 32.54 14.57 0.52
N LEU A 498 32.42 13.38 -0.06
CA LEU A 498 31.20 12.95 -0.74
C LEU A 498 30.03 12.71 0.24
N THR A 499 30.28 12.07 1.39
CA THR A 499 29.25 11.87 2.42
C THR A 499 28.83 13.19 3.03
N THR A 500 29.75 14.01 3.53
CA THR A 500 29.42 15.30 4.16
C THR A 500 28.75 16.30 3.20
N ASN A 501 29.04 16.24 1.90
CA ASN A 501 28.30 17.03 0.91
C ASN A 501 26.90 16.46 0.62
N GLY A 502 26.71 15.14 0.69
CA GLY A 502 25.39 14.50 0.65
C GLY A 502 24.54 14.87 1.87
N ASP A 503 25.09 14.75 3.07
CA ASP A 503 24.45 15.14 4.33
C ASP A 503 24.08 16.63 4.33
N LYS A 504 24.99 17.49 3.82
CA LYS A 504 24.71 18.92 3.64
C LYS A 504 23.56 19.17 2.68
N LEU A 505 23.46 18.46 1.56
CA LEU A 505 22.36 18.61 0.61
C LEU A 505 21.03 18.12 1.19
N ALA A 506 21.04 17.06 2.02
CA ALA A 506 19.86 16.62 2.77
C ALA A 506 19.41 17.68 3.78
N LEU A 507 20.32 18.22 4.59
CA LEU A 507 20.03 19.29 5.55
C LEU A 507 19.59 20.60 4.87
N GLU A 508 20.15 20.94 3.70
CA GLU A 508 19.66 22.07 2.89
C GLU A 508 18.25 21.80 2.35
N ALA A 509 17.93 20.57 1.92
CA ALA A 509 16.58 20.19 1.49
C ALA A 509 15.58 20.27 2.66
N GLU A 510 15.87 19.69 3.83
CA GLU A 510 15.06 19.81 5.04
C GLU A 510 14.84 21.27 5.45
N LEU A 511 15.89 22.09 5.44
CA LEU A 511 15.79 23.53 5.72
C LEU A 511 14.94 24.27 4.68
N THR A 512 14.90 23.84 3.41
CA THR A 512 13.95 24.40 2.43
C THR A 512 12.52 23.92 2.65
N ALA A 513 12.30 22.65 3.00
CA ALA A 513 10.99 22.11 3.33
C ALA A 513 10.37 22.88 4.51
N ILE A 514 11.12 23.01 5.62
CA ILE A 514 10.74 23.78 6.82
C ILE A 514 10.43 25.24 6.47
N LYS A 515 11.26 25.90 5.63
CA LYS A 515 11.02 27.30 5.20
C LYS A 515 9.84 27.45 4.24
N SER A 516 9.47 26.40 3.52
CA SER A 516 8.32 26.38 2.59
C SER A 516 6.99 26.03 3.26
N GLY A 517 7.01 25.54 4.51
CA GLY A 517 5.81 25.14 5.24
C GLY A 517 5.21 23.80 4.79
N ALA A 518 5.96 22.98 4.04
CA ALA A 518 5.55 21.63 3.71
C ALA A 518 5.68 20.70 4.94
N PRO A 519 4.78 19.73 5.14
CA PRO A 519 4.94 18.71 6.18
C PRO A 519 6.18 17.86 5.88
N ILE A 520 6.96 17.55 6.91
CA ILE A 520 8.06 16.59 6.84
C ILE A 520 7.43 15.19 6.84
N ASP A 521 7.80 14.36 5.86
CA ASP A 521 7.34 12.98 5.73
C ASP A 521 8.30 12.08 6.51
N GLU A 522 7.91 11.62 7.70
CA GLU A 522 8.70 10.72 8.54
C GLU A 522 8.54 9.27 8.03
N GLY A 523 9.56 8.76 7.34
CA GLY A 523 9.66 7.38 6.82
C GLY A 523 10.66 6.51 7.57
#